data_AF-A0A538IK98-F1
#
_entry.id   AF-A0A538IK98-F1
#
_cell.length_a   1.000
_cell.length_b   1.000
_cell.length_c   1.000
_cell.angle_alpha   90.00
_cell.angle_beta   90.00
_cell.angle_gamma   90.00
#
_symmetry.space_group_name_H-M   'P 1'
#
loop_
_entity.id
_entity.type
_entity.pdbx_description
1 polymer ?
#
loop_
_entity_poly.entity_id
_entity_poly.type
_entity_poly.pdbx_seq_one_letter_code
_entity_poly.pdbx_strand_id
1 'polypeptide(L)'
;MAPLAFYTAAEVAQLLRLHPQVVQRKLQAGAIPGYRIGREWRVEHEQLVAWLEQHSNQRARTPETHIVETFFSPDGRLRSIPAQRSKRSVVLERLAGEFEPARIYTEREVNTILRRFHDDVATIRRELIAAKKLIRTKNGVYKRTETKDPALRRG
;
A
#
# COMPACT_ATOMS: atom_id res chain seq x y z
N MET A 1 3.43 -27.64 24.21
CA MET A 1 2.09 -27.03 24.32
C MET A 1 2.25 -25.72 25.08
N ALA A 2 1.91 -24.58 24.48
CA ALA A 2 1.80 -23.34 25.23
C ALA A 2 0.57 -23.42 26.15
N PRO A 3 0.60 -22.86 27.37
CA PRO A 3 -0.58 -22.84 28.22
C PRO A 3 -1.66 -21.97 27.57
N LEU A 4 -2.91 -22.47 27.58
CA LEU A 4 -4.07 -21.66 27.19
C LEU A 4 -4.20 -20.48 28.16
N ALA A 5 -3.76 -19.30 27.75
CA ALA A 5 -3.85 -18.07 28.53
C ALA A 5 -5.15 -17.36 28.19
N PHE A 6 -6.10 -17.38 29.14
CA PHE A 6 -7.37 -16.66 29.04
C PHE A 6 -7.35 -15.41 29.93
N TYR A 7 -7.71 -14.27 29.37
CA TYR A 7 -7.88 -13.02 30.10
C TYR A 7 -9.35 -12.70 30.32
N THR A 8 -9.66 -12.17 31.49
CA THR A 8 -10.93 -11.51 31.77
C THR A 8 -11.03 -10.19 31.01
N ALA A 9 -12.25 -9.66 30.86
CA ALA A 9 -12.43 -8.31 30.31
C ALA A 9 -11.66 -7.22 31.08
N ALA A 10 -11.45 -7.39 32.39
CA ALA A 10 -10.69 -6.46 33.22
C ALA A 10 -9.19 -6.54 32.92
N GLU A 11 -8.63 -7.74 32.77
CA GLU A 11 -7.22 -7.93 32.40
C GLU A 11 -6.96 -7.44 30.98
N VAL A 12 -7.87 -7.68 30.03
CA VAL A 12 -7.77 -7.11 28.68
C VAL A 12 -7.80 -5.59 28.73
N ALA A 13 -8.64 -4.98 29.58
CA ALA A 13 -8.67 -3.53 29.74
C ALA A 13 -7.34 -2.98 30.27
N GLN A 14 -6.72 -3.65 31.25
CA GLN A 14 -5.40 -3.28 31.76
C GLN A 14 -4.31 -3.43 30.69
N LEU A 15 -4.30 -4.55 29.96
CA LEU A 15 -3.34 -4.82 28.88
C LEU A 15 -3.42 -3.77 27.76
N LEU A 16 -4.63 -3.44 27.33
CA LEU A 16 -4.87 -2.48 26.25
C LEU A 16 -4.85 -1.02 26.71
N ARG A 17 -4.68 -0.76 28.01
CA ARG A 17 -4.83 0.57 28.63
C ARG A 17 -6.14 1.25 28.25
N LEU A 18 -7.24 0.49 28.22
CA LEU A 18 -8.59 0.96 27.92
C LEU A 18 -9.45 0.94 29.19
N HIS A 19 -10.49 1.76 29.21
CA HIS A 19 -11.50 1.68 30.27
C HIS A 19 -12.26 0.34 30.18
N PRO A 20 -12.53 -0.38 31.29
CA PRO A 20 -13.17 -1.71 31.27
C PRO A 20 -14.51 -1.77 30.51
N GLN A 21 -15.31 -0.70 30.62
CA GLN A 21 -16.59 -0.59 29.91
C GLN A 21 -16.44 -0.58 28.37
N VAL A 22 -15.31 -0.07 27.85
CA VAL A 22 -15.02 -0.07 26.40
C VAL A 22 -14.76 -1.49 25.92
N VAL A 23 -14.00 -2.27 26.69
CA VAL A 23 -13.71 -3.68 26.37
C VAL A 23 -14.97 -4.52 26.45
N GLN A 24 -15.79 -4.35 27.50
CA GLN A 24 -17.08 -5.04 27.63
C GLN A 24 -18.02 -4.73 26.46
N ARG A 25 -18.15 -3.46 26.07
CA ARG A 25 -18.96 -3.06 24.91
C ARG A 25 -18.48 -3.73 23.62
N LYS A 26 -17.16 -3.80 23.42
CA LYS A 26 -16.57 -4.44 22.23
C LYS A 26 -16.77 -5.96 22.23
N LEU A 27 -16.68 -6.62 23.38
CA LEU A 27 -16.98 -8.05 23.52
C LEU A 27 -18.46 -8.35 23.24
N GLN A 28 -19.37 -7.54 23.80
CA GLN A 28 -20.81 -7.66 23.57
C GLN A 28 -21.17 -7.44 22.10
N ALA A 29 -20.52 -6.49 21.43
CA ALA A 29 -20.72 -6.21 20.01
C ALA A 29 -20.04 -7.25 19.08
N GLY A 30 -19.35 -8.26 19.62
CA GLY A 30 -18.56 -9.22 18.84
C GLY A 30 -17.34 -8.62 18.14
N ALA A 31 -16.97 -7.38 18.49
CA ALA A 31 -15.84 -6.69 17.89
C ALA A 31 -14.51 -7.23 18.42
N ILE A 32 -14.43 -7.60 19.71
CA ILE A 32 -13.31 -8.38 20.27
C ILE A 32 -13.80 -9.83 20.38
N PRO A 33 -13.07 -10.80 19.81
CA PRO A 33 -13.42 -12.21 19.96
C PRO A 33 -13.25 -12.64 21.42
N GLY A 34 -14.23 -13.34 21.96
CA GLY A 34 -14.19 -13.83 23.33
C GLY A 34 -15.35 -14.77 23.63
N TYR A 35 -15.15 -15.61 24.64
CA TYR A 35 -16.13 -16.60 25.09
C TYR A 35 -16.77 -16.12 26.39
N ARG A 36 -18.09 -16.32 26.54
CA ARG A 36 -18.77 -16.09 27.81
C ARG A 36 -18.76 -17.39 28.61
N ILE A 37 -17.91 -17.46 29.63
CA ILE A 37 -17.76 -18.63 30.49
C ILE A 37 -18.28 -18.28 31.88
N GLY A 38 -19.43 -18.86 32.25
CA GLY A 38 -20.16 -18.48 33.45
C GLY A 38 -20.63 -17.03 33.40
N ARG A 39 -20.24 -16.22 34.39
CA ARG A 39 -20.60 -14.79 34.48
C ARG A 39 -19.57 -13.85 33.87
N GLU A 40 -18.48 -14.38 33.32
CA GLU A 40 -17.35 -13.59 32.86
C GLU A 40 -17.03 -13.81 31.38
N TRP A 41 -16.51 -12.75 30.75
CA TRP A 41 -15.91 -12.85 29.43
C TRP A 41 -14.47 -13.35 29.56
N ARG A 42 -14.11 -14.30 28.71
CA ARG A 42 -12.76 -14.87 28.59
C ARG A 42 -12.27 -14.66 27.17
N VAL A 43 -11.14 -13.99 27.05
CA VAL A 43 -10.48 -13.70 25.78
C VAL A 43 -9.21 -14.53 25.73
N GLU A 44 -9.07 -15.37 24.71
CA GLU A 44 -7.85 -16.12 24.49
C GLU A 44 -6.72 -15.18 24.04
N HIS A 45 -5.52 -15.35 24.59
CA HIS A 45 -4.35 -14.53 24.26
C HIS A 45 -4.09 -14.47 22.75
N GLU A 46 -4.07 -15.61 22.06
CA GLU A 46 -3.80 -15.67 20.62
C GLU A 46 -4.88 -14.93 19.82
N GLN A 47 -6.15 -15.03 20.22
CA GLN A 47 -7.24 -14.30 19.56
C GLN A 47 -7.17 -12.80 19.82
N LEU A 48 -6.77 -12.38 21.02
CA LEU A 48 -6.57 -10.96 21.34
C LEU A 48 -5.43 -10.37 20.50
N VAL A 49 -4.32 -11.08 20.38
CA VAL A 49 -3.17 -10.68 19.55
C VAL A 49 -3.56 -10.63 18.08
N ALA A 50 -4.20 -11.69 17.55
CA ALA A 50 -4.67 -11.72 16.16
C ALA A 50 -5.67 -10.59 15.88
N TRP A 51 -6.56 -10.29 16.81
CA TRP A 51 -7.48 -9.17 16.72
C TRP A 51 -6.74 -7.82 16.68
N LEU A 52 -5.76 -7.61 17.57
CA LEU A 52 -4.93 -6.41 17.58
C LEU A 52 -4.16 -6.25 16.27
N GLU A 53 -3.60 -7.33 15.71
CA GLU A 53 -2.91 -7.31 14.43
C GLU A 53 -3.85 -7.01 13.25
N GLN A 54 -5.06 -7.57 13.28
CA GLN A 54 -6.09 -7.32 12.27
C GLN A 54 -6.59 -5.87 12.28
N HIS A 55 -6.72 -5.28 13.48
CA HIS A 55 -7.22 -3.92 13.67
C HIS A 55 -6.10 -2.88 13.84
N SER A 56 -4.84 -3.31 13.79
CA SER A 56 -3.70 -2.41 13.80
C SER A 56 -3.76 -1.53 12.56
N ASN A 57 -3.82 -0.22 12.78
CA ASN A 57 -3.64 0.76 11.72
C ASN A 57 -2.23 0.70 11.09
N GLN A 58 -1.33 -0.14 11.59
CA GLN A 58 -0.02 -0.40 10.96
C GLN A 58 -0.13 -1.33 9.74
N ARG A 59 -1.19 -2.16 9.65
CA ARG A 59 -1.56 -2.81 8.38
C ARG A 59 -2.20 -1.82 7.41
N ALA A 60 -2.67 -0.68 7.90
CA ALA A 60 -3.32 0.33 7.08
C ALA A 60 -2.27 1.08 6.26
N ARG A 61 -2.18 0.68 4.99
CA ARG A 61 -1.78 1.49 3.83
C ARG A 61 -0.55 2.36 4.09
N THR A 62 0.59 1.95 3.54
CA THR A 62 1.67 2.92 3.35
C THR A 62 1.08 4.16 2.65
N PRO A 63 1.57 5.38 2.94
CA PRO A 63 1.12 6.58 2.24
C PRO A 63 1.08 6.39 0.72
N GLU A 64 2.01 5.59 0.21
CA GLU A 64 2.12 5.18 -1.19
C GLU A 64 0.90 4.35 -1.66
N THR A 65 0.51 3.30 -0.93
CA THR A 65 -0.69 2.50 -1.27
C THR A 65 -1.94 3.37 -1.27
N HIS A 66 -2.11 4.26 -0.30
CA HIS A 66 -3.24 5.17 -0.28
C HIS A 66 -3.24 6.14 -1.46
N ILE A 67 -2.06 6.64 -1.86
CA ILE A 67 -1.92 7.48 -3.06
C ILE A 67 -2.32 6.69 -4.31
N VAL A 68 -1.84 5.45 -4.48
CA VAL A 68 -2.22 4.61 -5.63
C VAL A 68 -3.73 4.39 -5.66
N GLU A 69 -4.36 3.99 -4.55
CA GLU A 69 -5.82 3.81 -4.48
C GLU A 69 -6.61 5.10 -4.78
N THR A 70 -6.04 6.27 -4.46
CA THR A 70 -6.71 7.57 -4.71
C THR A 70 -6.71 7.93 -6.19
N PHE A 71 -5.60 7.69 -6.89
CA PHE A 71 -5.40 8.14 -8.27
C PHE A 71 -5.71 7.05 -9.30
N PHE A 72 -5.73 5.78 -8.93
CA PHE A 72 -6.11 4.68 -9.81
C PHE A 72 -7.53 4.20 -9.52
N SER A 73 -8.27 3.90 -10.58
CA SER A 73 -9.56 3.22 -10.51
C SER A 73 -9.37 1.73 -10.22
N PRO A 74 -10.41 1.03 -9.75
CA PRO A 74 -10.34 -0.42 -9.45
C PRO A 74 -9.95 -1.29 -10.66
N ASP A 75 -10.20 -0.81 -11.88
CA ASP A 75 -9.81 -1.42 -13.16
C ASP A 75 -8.35 -1.16 -13.54
N GLY A 76 -7.62 -0.38 -12.73
CA GLY A 76 -6.22 -0.02 -12.95
C GLY A 76 -6.01 1.23 -13.81
N ARG A 77 -7.06 1.96 -14.21
CA ARG A 77 -6.88 3.22 -14.96
C ARG A 77 -6.49 4.38 -14.06
N LEU A 78 -5.55 5.21 -14.50
CA LEU A 78 -5.19 6.45 -13.82
C LEU A 78 -6.29 7.49 -14.07
N ARG A 79 -6.87 8.03 -13.00
CA ARG A 79 -7.92 9.06 -13.08
C ARG A 79 -7.37 10.43 -13.40
N SER A 80 -6.22 10.78 -12.81
CA SER A 80 -5.55 12.05 -13.04
C SER A 80 -4.08 11.98 -12.63
N ILE A 81 -3.26 12.82 -13.24
CA ILE A 81 -1.85 12.98 -12.87
C ILE A 81 -1.78 13.94 -11.66
N PRO A 82 -1.20 13.53 -10.51
CA PRO A 82 -1.15 14.40 -9.33
C PRO A 82 -0.32 15.67 -9.57
N ALA A 83 -0.83 16.83 -9.13
CA ALA A 83 -0.09 18.10 -9.18
C ALA A 83 1.10 18.12 -8.20
N GLN A 84 0.95 17.50 -7.02
CA GLN A 84 1.98 17.45 -5.99
C GLN A 84 3.09 16.45 -6.37
N ARG A 85 4.35 16.92 -6.37
CA ARG A 85 5.52 16.14 -6.82
C ARG A 85 5.69 14.81 -6.08
N SER A 86 5.49 14.78 -4.76
CA SER A 86 5.60 13.56 -3.94
C SER A 86 4.59 12.49 -4.35
N LYS A 87 3.31 12.86 -4.49
CA LYS A 87 2.24 11.96 -4.95
C LYS A 87 2.47 11.52 -6.39
N ARG A 88 2.89 12.43 -7.26
CA ARG A 88 3.22 12.12 -8.66
C ARG A 88 4.35 11.10 -8.76
N SER A 89 5.38 11.21 -7.92
CA SER A 89 6.48 10.23 -7.89
C SER A 89 5.99 8.81 -7.60
N VAL A 90 5.05 8.63 -6.67
CA VAL A 90 4.46 7.32 -6.36
C VAL A 90 3.67 6.76 -7.55
N VAL A 91 2.82 7.60 -8.17
CA VAL A 91 2.05 7.22 -9.36
C VAL A 91 2.97 6.80 -10.51
N LEU A 92 4.04 7.57 -10.76
CA LEU A 92 5.01 7.28 -11.81
C LEU A 92 5.82 6.02 -11.52
N GLU A 93 6.14 5.73 -10.26
CA GLU A 93 6.80 4.47 -9.87
C GLU A 93 5.91 3.27 -10.19
N ARG A 94 4.61 3.35 -9.85
CA ARG A 94 3.64 2.29 -10.19
C ARG A 94 3.58 2.04 -11.69
N LEU A 95 3.53 3.10 -12.51
CA LEU A 95 3.50 2.99 -13.98
C LEU A 95 4.84 2.48 -14.53
N ALA A 96 5.96 2.88 -13.96
CA ALA A 96 7.28 2.37 -14.32
C ALA A 96 7.40 0.86 -14.08
N GLY A 97 6.65 0.33 -13.12
CA GLY A 97 6.49 -1.11 -12.85
C GLY A 97 6.09 -1.95 -14.07
N GLU A 98 5.42 -1.36 -15.06
CA GLU A 98 4.98 -2.04 -16.28
C GLU A 98 6.11 -2.24 -17.32
N PHE A 99 7.27 -1.66 -17.07
CA PHE A 99 8.44 -1.77 -17.94
C PHE A 99 9.51 -2.66 -17.30
N GLU A 100 10.06 -3.57 -18.08
CA GLU A 100 11.16 -4.42 -17.69
C GLU A 100 12.48 -3.65 -17.78
N PRO A 101 13.34 -3.67 -16.73
CA PRO A 101 14.59 -2.92 -16.71
C PRO A 101 15.60 -3.30 -17.81
N ALA A 102 15.63 -4.57 -18.21
CA ALA A 102 16.56 -5.08 -19.22
C ALA A 102 16.05 -4.90 -20.67
N ARG A 103 14.81 -4.43 -20.85
CA ARG A 103 14.17 -4.36 -22.16
C ARG A 103 14.20 -2.95 -22.74
N ILE A 104 14.43 -2.88 -24.05
CA ILE A 104 14.28 -1.67 -24.85
C ILE A 104 12.88 -1.65 -25.46
N TYR A 105 12.20 -0.52 -25.34
CA TYR A 105 10.87 -0.30 -25.87
C TYR A 105 10.91 0.80 -26.92
N THR A 106 10.28 0.57 -28.06
CA THR A 106 9.97 1.63 -29.03
C THR A 106 8.93 2.58 -28.46
N GLU A 107 8.87 3.79 -29.00
CA GLU A 107 7.82 4.75 -28.65
C GLU A 107 6.40 4.17 -28.82
N ARG A 108 6.21 3.33 -29.85
CA ARG A 108 4.94 2.65 -30.11
C ARG A 108 4.59 1.68 -28.99
N GLU A 109 5.54 0.86 -28.54
CA GLU A 109 5.32 -0.08 -27.43
C GLU A 109 5.04 0.66 -26.11
N VAL A 110 5.79 1.73 -25.82
CA VAL A 110 5.53 2.57 -24.64
C VAL A 110 4.11 3.13 -24.67
N ASN A 111 3.69 3.68 -25.80
CA ASN A 111 2.34 4.22 -25.95
C ASN A 111 1.28 3.12 -25.77
N THR A 112 1.50 1.92 -26.32
CA THR A 112 0.58 0.79 -26.16
C THR A 112 0.43 0.36 -24.69
N ILE A 113 1.53 0.30 -23.95
CA ILE A 113 1.50 -0.02 -22.51
C ILE A 113 0.76 1.07 -21.73
N LEU A 114 1.13 2.34 -21.94
CA LEU A 114 0.57 3.47 -21.20
C LEU A 114 -0.92 3.71 -21.49
N ARG A 115 -1.42 3.41 -22.71
CA ARG A 115 -2.85 3.55 -23.07
C ARG A 115 -3.78 2.71 -22.19
N ARG A 116 -3.28 1.63 -21.60
CA ARG A 116 -4.05 0.82 -20.64
C ARG A 116 -4.40 1.64 -19.40
N PHE A 117 -3.55 2.60 -19.04
CA PHE A 117 -3.66 3.40 -17.82
C PHE A 117 -4.27 4.78 -18.07
N HIS A 118 -3.97 5.45 -19.18
CA HIS A 118 -4.45 6.80 -19.45
C HIS A 118 -4.35 7.15 -20.95
N ASP A 119 -5.24 8.01 -21.43
CA ASP A 119 -5.30 8.37 -22.86
C ASP A 119 -4.24 9.41 -23.25
N ASP A 120 -3.91 10.35 -22.36
CA ASP A 120 -2.77 11.26 -22.50
C ASP A 120 -1.43 10.56 -22.20
N VAL A 121 -1.03 9.66 -23.10
CA VAL A 121 0.23 8.93 -23.03
C VAL A 121 1.45 9.84 -23.22
N ALA A 122 1.30 10.94 -23.95
CA ALA A 122 2.39 11.86 -24.23
C ALA A 122 2.83 12.59 -22.95
N THR A 123 1.88 13.02 -22.12
CA THR A 123 2.18 13.65 -20.82
C THR A 123 2.78 12.65 -19.85
N ILE A 124 2.22 11.45 -19.71
CA ILE A 124 2.79 10.43 -18.81
C ILE A 124 4.22 10.07 -19.21
N ARG A 125 4.49 9.92 -20.51
CA ARG A 125 5.83 9.60 -21.00
C ARG A 125 6.83 10.71 -20.70
N ARG A 126 6.44 11.98 -20.86
CA ARG A 126 7.27 13.13 -20.47
C ARG A 126 7.56 13.13 -18.97
N GLU A 127 6.54 12.87 -18.15
CA GLU A 127 6.68 12.81 -16.69
C GLU A 127 7.56 11.63 -16.24
N LEU A 128 7.45 10.45 -16.87
CA LEU A 128 8.32 9.29 -16.61
C LEU A 128 9.80 9.58 -16.92
N ILE A 129 10.07 10.34 -17.99
CA ILE A 129 11.42 10.81 -18.30
C ILE A 129 11.88 11.85 -17.27
N ALA A 130 11.05 12.86 -16.98
CA ALA A 130 11.38 13.93 -16.04
C ALA A 130 11.65 13.41 -14.63
N ALA A 131 10.93 12.36 -14.20
CA ALA A 131 11.13 11.66 -12.94
C ALA A 131 12.25 10.62 -12.97
N LYS A 132 13.01 10.52 -14.07
CA LYS A 132 14.12 9.57 -14.26
C LYS A 132 13.70 8.12 -14.06
N LYS A 133 12.46 7.76 -14.43
CA LYS A 133 11.92 6.38 -14.39
C LYS A 133 12.11 5.66 -15.72
N LEU A 134 12.06 6.41 -16.83
CA LEU A 134 12.46 5.97 -18.15
C LEU A 134 13.57 6.88 -18.68
N ILE A 135 14.49 6.31 -19.47
CA ILE A 135 15.45 7.06 -20.28
C ILE A 135 15.05 6.90 -21.74
N ARG A 136 15.05 8.01 -22.48
CA ARG A 136 14.91 8.02 -23.94
C ARG A 136 16.28 8.20 -24.58
N THR A 137 16.67 7.28 -25.46
CA THR A 137 17.94 7.37 -26.19
C THR A 137 17.81 8.29 -27.41
N LYS A 138 18.96 8.67 -28.01
CA LYS A 138 18.99 9.47 -29.24
C LYS A 138 18.25 8.82 -30.41
N ASN A 139 18.17 7.48 -30.42
CA ASN A 139 17.50 6.71 -31.48
C ASN A 139 15.97 6.59 -31.24
N GLY A 140 15.42 7.29 -30.24
CA GLY A 140 13.97 7.33 -29.98
C GLY A 140 13.41 6.13 -29.23
N VAL A 141 14.27 5.27 -28.67
CA VAL A 141 13.85 4.12 -27.85
C VAL A 141 13.93 4.43 -26.35
N TYR A 142 13.17 3.68 -25.56
CA TYR A 142 12.98 3.87 -24.13
C TYR A 142 13.51 2.67 -23.35
N LYS A 143 14.10 2.92 -22.18
CA LYS A 143 14.54 1.89 -21.24
C LYS A 143 14.15 2.31 -19.83
N ARG A 144 13.72 1.37 -18.98
CA ARG A 144 13.48 1.65 -17.56
C ARG A 144 14.79 1.84 -16.82
N THR A 145 14.84 2.83 -15.94
CA THR A 145 15.99 3.03 -15.06
C THR A 145 15.98 1.98 -13.96
N GLU A 146 17.09 1.28 -13.80
CA GLU A 146 17.27 0.47 -12.60
C GLU A 146 17.47 1.42 -11.41
N THR A 147 16.75 1.16 -10.31
CA THR A 147 16.91 1.91 -9.06
C THR A 147 18.34 1.81 -8.49
N LYS A 148 19.19 0.95 -9.06
CA LYS A 148 20.62 0.79 -8.73
C LYS A 148 21.56 1.13 -9.90
N ASP A 149 21.28 2.14 -10.71
CA ASP A 149 22.29 2.65 -11.65
C ASP A 149 23.12 3.79 -11.03
N PRO A 150 24.36 3.53 -10.53
CA PRO A 150 25.23 4.55 -9.96
C PRO A 150 25.73 5.58 -11.00
N ALA A 151 25.48 5.38 -12.30
CA ALA A 151 25.97 6.27 -13.36
C ALA A 151 25.27 7.65 -13.40
N LEU A 152 24.15 7.86 -12.69
CA LEU A 152 23.38 9.10 -12.77
C LEU A 152 23.70 10.14 -11.68
N ARG A 153 24.84 10.00 -10.97
CA ARG A 153 25.29 10.96 -9.94
C ARG A 153 26.25 12.05 -10.43
N ARG A 154 26.60 12.11 -11.72
CA ARG A 154 27.41 13.22 -12.26
C ARG A 154 26.84 13.72 -13.58
N GLY A 155 26.68 15.03 -13.67
CA GLY A 155 26.10 15.77 -14.79
C GLY A 155 25.46 17.02 -14.25
#